data_AF-A0A7R9YAX9-F1
#
_entry.id   AF-A0A7R9YAX9-F1
#
_cell.length_a   1.000
_cell.length_b   1.000
_cell.length_c   1.000
_cell.angle_alpha   90.00
_cell.angle_beta   90.00
_cell.angle_gamma   90.00
#
_symmetry.space_group_name_H-M   'P 1'
#
loop_
_entity.id
_entity.type
_entity.pdbx_description
1 polymer ?
#
loop_
_entity_poly.entity_id
_entity_poly.type
_entity_poly.pdbx_seq_one_letter_code
_entity_poly.pdbx_strand_id
1 'polypeptide(L)'
;AAGVAWLPGGVRDLLFAPDHTATFLPTGAAMLLDSLCKLRPCHQLLVADFDHLPAPERAEDPSRVPDDGSLDAFDAPLVSGRVRNGEGVVDHHSYLLPTESHGSADIFFPVNFSALSNLYRAIVSRNNLRQGPLGLGDARASPTVLKTKAFMQQWAVQGGEGTRTQDGYNPLLDDFQN
;
A
#
# COMPACT_ATOMS: atom_id res chain seq x y z
N ALA A 1 -23.94 -5.49 6.15
CA ALA A 1 -23.01 -6.49 5.60
C ALA A 1 -22.98 -6.53 4.05
N ALA A 2 -23.07 -5.39 3.36
CA ALA A 2 -23.12 -5.31 1.88
C ALA A 2 -21.80 -4.87 1.21
N GLY A 3 -20.76 -4.52 1.97
CA GLY A 3 -19.55 -3.86 1.45
C GLY A 3 -18.49 -4.74 0.80
N VAL A 4 -18.70 -6.06 0.75
CA VAL A 4 -17.62 -7.03 0.44
C VAL A 4 -17.97 -7.98 -0.72
N ALA A 5 -19.17 -7.87 -1.29
CA ALA A 5 -19.66 -8.78 -2.34
C ALA A 5 -18.85 -8.71 -3.66
N TRP A 6 -17.97 -7.70 -3.80
CA TRP A 6 -17.10 -7.54 -4.95
C TRP A 6 -15.72 -8.18 -4.78
N LEU A 7 -15.34 -8.61 -3.57
CA LEU A 7 -14.07 -9.31 -3.32
C LEU A 7 -14.16 -10.76 -3.84
N PRO A 8 -13.27 -11.18 -4.75
CA PRO A 8 -13.15 -12.57 -5.15
C PRO A 8 -12.97 -13.49 -3.93
N GLY A 9 -13.50 -14.71 -4.00
CA GLY A 9 -13.23 -15.73 -2.98
C GLY A 9 -11.72 -15.90 -2.77
N GLY A 10 -11.29 -16.00 -1.50
CA GLY A 10 -9.88 -16.03 -1.11
C GLY A 10 -9.27 -14.67 -0.78
N VAL A 11 -9.87 -13.54 -1.20
CA VAL A 11 -9.39 -12.21 -0.79
C VAL A 11 -9.69 -11.93 0.68
N ARG A 12 -10.73 -12.54 1.29
CA ARG A 12 -10.88 -12.51 2.77
C ARG A 12 -9.67 -13.12 3.46
N ASP A 13 -9.21 -14.29 3.04
CA ASP A 13 -8.07 -14.98 3.67
C ASP A 13 -6.73 -14.27 3.40
N LEU A 14 -6.71 -13.42 2.38
CA LEU A 14 -5.57 -12.60 1.99
C LEU A 14 -5.52 -11.24 2.69
N LEU A 15 -6.68 -10.75 3.14
CA LEU A 15 -6.86 -9.47 3.80
C LEU A 15 -6.94 -9.61 5.32
N PHE A 16 -7.34 -10.77 5.83
CA PHE A 16 -7.34 -11.07 7.25
C PHE A 16 -6.20 -12.05 7.52
N ALA A 17 -5.08 -11.57 8.07
CA ALA A 17 -4.16 -12.50 8.71
C ALA A 17 -4.88 -13.13 9.92
N PRO A 18 -4.72 -14.43 10.16
CA PRO A 18 -5.51 -15.18 11.15
C PRO A 18 -5.39 -14.64 12.59
N ASP A 19 -4.35 -13.86 12.88
CA ASP A 19 -4.03 -13.36 14.21
C ASP A 19 -4.40 -11.88 14.44
N HIS A 20 -5.04 -11.21 13.47
CA HIS A 20 -5.43 -9.80 13.60
C HIS A 20 -6.94 -9.63 13.77
N THR A 21 -7.32 -8.84 14.77
CA THR A 21 -8.72 -8.50 15.09
C THR A 21 -9.27 -7.37 14.21
N ALA A 22 -8.39 -6.56 13.59
CA ALA A 22 -8.73 -5.51 12.63
C ALA A 22 -7.62 -5.28 11.59
N THR A 23 -7.99 -4.79 10.41
CA THR A 23 -7.08 -4.53 9.28
C THR A 23 -7.55 -3.32 8.47
N PHE A 24 -6.60 -2.52 7.99
CA PHE A 24 -6.87 -1.51 6.97
C PHE A 24 -6.76 -2.13 5.58
N LEU A 25 -7.71 -1.81 4.71
CA LEU A 25 -7.81 -2.41 3.38
C LEU A 25 -7.53 -1.38 2.29
N PRO A 26 -6.75 -1.70 1.25
CA PRO A 26 -6.39 -0.77 0.19
C PRO A 26 -7.53 -0.66 -0.86
N THR A 27 -8.71 -0.21 -0.43
CA THR A 27 -9.91 -0.14 -1.28
C THR A 27 -9.74 0.80 -2.47
N GLY A 28 -9.05 1.93 -2.29
CA GLY A 28 -8.71 2.85 -3.37
C GLY A 28 -7.84 2.20 -4.46
N ALA A 29 -6.81 1.45 -4.06
CA ALA A 29 -5.97 0.71 -5.00
C ALA A 29 -6.77 -0.36 -5.74
N ALA A 30 -7.70 -1.04 -5.05
CA ALA A 30 -8.60 -2.01 -5.68
C ALA A 30 -9.47 -1.40 -6.77
N MET A 31 -10.06 -0.23 -6.49
CA MET A 31 -10.87 0.51 -7.46
C MET A 31 -10.05 0.98 -8.66
N LEU A 32 -8.81 1.45 -8.43
CA LEU A 32 -7.89 1.84 -9.48
C LEU A 32 -7.54 0.67 -10.39
N LEU A 33 -7.11 -0.47 -9.82
CA LEU A 33 -6.74 -1.66 -10.60
C LEU A 33 -7.92 -2.24 -11.39
N ASP A 34 -9.12 -2.29 -10.80
CA ASP A 34 -10.32 -2.75 -11.49
C ASP A 34 -10.67 -1.84 -12.67
N SER A 35 -10.56 -0.52 -12.49
CA SER A 35 -10.78 0.46 -13.55
C SER A 35 -9.73 0.35 -14.66
N LEU A 36 -8.45 0.19 -14.30
CA LEU A 36 -7.35 0.01 -15.25
C LEU A 36 -7.55 -1.25 -16.11
N CYS A 37 -7.89 -2.39 -15.50
CA CYS A 37 -8.13 -3.63 -16.23
C CYS A 37 -9.32 -3.53 -17.19
N LYS A 38 -10.38 -2.78 -16.82
CA LYS A 38 -11.55 -2.56 -17.68
C LYS A 38 -11.25 -1.62 -18.85
N LEU A 39 -10.58 -0.50 -18.58
CA LEU A 39 -10.39 0.58 -19.56
C LEU A 39 -9.15 0.38 -20.42
N ARG A 40 -8.11 -0.30 -19.90
CA ARG A 40 -6.80 -0.48 -20.53
C ARG A 40 -6.28 -1.90 -20.29
N PRO A 41 -6.91 -2.95 -20.83
CA PRO A 41 -6.58 -4.34 -20.48
C PRO A 41 -5.13 -4.77 -20.78
N CYS A 42 -4.45 -4.15 -21.74
CA CYS A 42 -3.04 -4.41 -22.07
C CYS A 42 -2.09 -3.35 -21.49
N HIS A 43 -2.24 -3.01 -20.22
CA HIS A 43 -1.36 -2.03 -19.57
C HIS A 43 -0.08 -2.66 -19.01
N GLN A 44 0.94 -1.82 -18.87
CA GLN A 44 2.07 -2.06 -17.99
C GLN A 44 1.95 -1.08 -16.82
N LEU A 45 2.14 -1.57 -15.60
CA LEU A 45 2.00 -0.76 -14.39
C LEU A 45 3.26 -0.91 -13.55
N LEU A 46 3.86 0.22 -13.19
CA LEU A 46 4.89 0.32 -12.16
C LEU A 46 4.26 1.04 -10.96
N VAL A 47 4.32 0.41 -9.78
CA VAL A 47 3.86 0.99 -8.51
C VAL A 47 5.05 1.00 -7.57
N ALA A 48 5.27 2.13 -6.90
CA ALA A 48 6.31 2.30 -5.91
C ALA A 48 5.72 3.07 -4.73
N ASP A 49 5.95 2.57 -3.53
CA ASP A 49 5.49 3.16 -2.26
C ASP A 49 6.20 2.46 -1.10
N PHE A 50 5.95 2.90 0.12
CA PHE A 50 6.45 2.25 1.33
C PHE A 50 5.65 0.99 1.65
N ASP A 51 6.34 -0.17 1.75
CA ASP A 51 5.70 -1.42 2.18
C ASP A 51 5.73 -1.62 3.70
N HIS A 52 6.40 -0.72 4.40
CA HIS A 52 6.43 -0.64 5.85
C HIS A 52 6.52 0.83 6.30
N LEU A 53 5.76 1.17 7.34
CA LEU A 53 5.86 2.43 8.05
C LEU A 53 6.23 2.15 9.52
N PRO A 54 6.98 3.05 10.19
CA PRO A 54 7.22 2.92 11.62
C PRO A 54 5.89 2.73 12.36
N ALA A 55 5.84 1.78 13.29
CA ALA A 55 4.66 1.64 14.13
C ALA A 55 4.45 2.96 14.89
N PRO A 56 3.21 3.49 14.98
CA PRO A 56 2.93 4.57 15.91
C PRO A 56 3.38 4.13 17.30
N GLU A 57 3.94 5.05 18.09
CA GLU A 57 4.31 4.75 19.48
C GLU A 57 3.09 4.10 20.17
N ARG A 58 3.21 2.82 20.53
CA ARG A 58 2.07 2.01 20.95
C ARG A 58 1.48 2.60 22.23
N ALA A 59 0.15 2.67 22.28
CA ALA A 59 -0.54 2.74 23.57
C ALA A 59 -0.20 1.47 24.37
N GLU A 60 -0.11 1.57 25.69
CA GLU A 60 0.41 0.51 26.58
C GLU A 60 -0.37 -0.83 26.57
N ASP A 61 -1.47 -0.95 25.81
CA ASP A 61 -2.30 -2.16 25.72
C ASP A 61 -2.64 -2.54 24.26
N PRO A 62 -1.92 -3.51 23.66
CA PRO A 62 -2.10 -3.94 22.27
C PRO A 62 -3.31 -4.87 22.04
N SER A 63 -4.13 -5.16 23.07
CA SER A 63 -5.26 -6.09 22.97
C SER A 63 -6.60 -5.42 22.64
N ARG A 64 -6.61 -4.08 22.62
CA ARG A 64 -7.82 -3.29 22.41
C ARG A 64 -7.77 -2.72 21.00
N VAL A 65 -8.69 -3.13 20.14
CA VAL A 65 -9.04 -2.36 18.93
C VAL A 65 -10.24 -1.50 19.32
N PRO A 66 -10.07 -0.22 19.67
CA PRO A 66 -11.21 0.61 19.90
C PRO A 66 -11.81 1.08 18.56
N ASP A 67 -13.15 1.09 18.49
CA ASP A 67 -13.97 1.59 17.37
C ASP A 67 -13.94 3.14 17.29
N ASP A 68 -12.84 3.75 17.76
CA ASP A 68 -12.63 5.18 17.95
C ASP A 68 -11.56 5.76 17.01
N GLY A 69 -11.07 4.96 16.06
CA GLY A 69 -10.04 5.35 15.10
C GLY A 69 -8.59 5.08 15.54
N SER A 70 -8.37 4.35 16.64
CA SER A 70 -7.02 3.89 17.04
C SER A 70 -6.31 3.08 15.94
N LEU A 71 -4.98 3.23 15.90
CA LEU A 71 -4.08 2.62 14.91
C LEU A 71 -3.55 1.23 15.30
N ASP A 72 -4.16 0.56 16.29
CA ASP A 72 -3.85 -0.82 16.66
C ASP A 72 -4.50 -1.84 15.71
N ALA A 73 -4.10 -1.84 14.43
CA ALA A 73 -4.60 -2.75 13.40
C ALA A 73 -3.49 -3.17 12.43
N PHE A 74 -3.72 -4.28 11.72
CA PHE A 74 -2.82 -4.68 10.62
C PHE A 74 -2.90 -3.67 9.46
N ASP A 75 -1.75 -3.38 8.86
CA ASP A 75 -1.58 -2.35 7.81
C ASP A 75 -2.09 -0.95 8.24
N ALA A 76 -2.08 -0.64 9.55
CA ALA A 76 -2.49 0.67 10.05
C ALA A 76 -1.66 1.83 9.46
N PRO A 77 -2.30 2.98 9.17
CA PRO A 77 -1.58 4.12 8.63
C PRO A 77 -0.71 4.79 9.70
N LEU A 78 0.29 5.54 9.24
CA LEU A 78 0.96 6.57 10.03
C LEU A 78 0.22 7.90 9.84
N VAL A 79 -0.18 8.52 10.96
CA VAL A 79 -0.81 9.85 10.95
C VAL A 79 0.19 10.85 11.49
N SER A 80 0.71 11.73 10.63
CA SER A 80 1.87 12.55 10.96
C SER A 80 1.58 14.03 10.71
N GLY A 81 1.65 14.83 11.76
CA GLY A 81 1.45 16.27 11.75
C GLY A 81 2.76 17.04 11.88
N ARG A 82 2.71 18.34 11.56
CA ARG A 82 3.80 19.27 11.86
C ARG A 82 3.49 20.05 13.13
N VAL A 83 4.49 20.20 14.00
CA VAL A 83 4.38 21.12 15.14
C VAL A 83 4.25 22.55 14.60
N ARG A 84 3.28 23.33 15.12
CA ARG A 84 2.94 24.68 14.62
C ARG A 84 4.09 25.69 14.57
N ASN A 85 5.21 25.41 15.25
CA ASN A 85 6.39 26.27 15.30
C ASN A 85 7.55 25.79 14.40
N GLY A 86 7.34 24.74 13.59
CA GLY A 86 8.34 24.23 12.64
C GLY A 86 9.43 23.33 13.24
N GLU A 87 9.36 23.02 14.54
CA GLU A 87 10.42 22.31 15.27
C GLU A 87 10.28 20.78 15.30
N GLY A 88 9.44 20.19 14.45
CA GLY A 88 9.40 18.73 14.35
C GLY A 88 8.12 18.14 13.78
N VAL A 89 8.11 16.81 13.84
CA VAL A 89 7.02 15.93 13.44
C VAL A 89 6.34 15.43 14.71
N VAL A 90 5.02 15.33 14.69
CA VAL A 90 4.22 14.71 15.75
C VAL A 90 3.35 13.62 15.13
N ASP A 91 3.55 12.39 15.57
CA ASP A 91 2.71 11.28 15.15
C ASP A 91 1.50 11.15 16.07
N HIS A 92 0.34 10.90 15.47
CA HIS A 92 -0.93 10.78 16.17
C HIS A 92 -1.34 9.32 16.27
N HIS A 93 -1.94 8.94 17.40
CA HIS A 93 -2.42 7.57 17.64
C HIS A 93 -3.78 7.25 16.98
N SER A 94 -4.40 8.23 16.31
CA SER A 94 -5.69 8.08 15.63
C SER A 94 -5.76 8.96 14.39
N TYR A 95 -6.46 8.48 13.36
CA TYR A 95 -6.78 9.27 12.16
C TYR A 95 -8.06 10.10 12.31
N LEU A 96 -8.82 9.91 13.40
CA LEU A 96 -10.00 10.70 13.73
C LEU A 96 -9.61 11.89 14.63
N LEU A 97 -8.83 12.81 14.06
CA LEU A 97 -8.43 14.03 14.76
C LEU A 97 -9.64 14.94 15.04
N PRO A 98 -9.56 15.80 16.07
CA PRO A 98 -10.57 16.82 16.30
C PRO A 98 -10.81 17.69 15.06
N THR A 99 -12.06 18.14 14.86
CA THR A 99 -12.47 18.89 13.66
C THR A 99 -11.62 20.12 13.39
N GLU A 100 -11.19 20.82 14.45
CA GLU A 100 -10.31 21.99 14.39
C GLU A 100 -8.89 21.68 13.88
N SER A 101 -8.52 20.40 13.82
CA SER A 101 -7.24 19.88 13.34
C SER A 101 -7.39 19.07 12.03
N HIS A 102 -8.57 19.09 11.40
CA HIS A 102 -8.72 18.45 10.09
C HIS A 102 -7.80 19.09 9.06
N GLY A 103 -7.05 18.25 8.33
CA GLY A 103 -6.06 18.69 7.35
C GLY A 103 -4.75 19.21 7.97
N SER A 104 -4.54 19.08 9.28
CA SER A 104 -3.26 19.43 9.91
C SER A 104 -2.23 18.30 9.93
N ALA A 105 -2.62 17.09 9.52
CA ALA A 105 -1.78 15.91 9.47
C ALA A 105 -1.95 15.18 8.14
N ASP A 106 -0.86 14.59 7.67
CA ASP A 106 -0.82 13.67 6.54
C ASP A 106 -1.09 12.25 7.05
N ILE A 107 -1.80 11.44 6.26
CA ILE A 107 -2.10 10.04 6.56
C ILE A 107 -1.43 9.16 5.51
N PHE A 108 -0.44 8.38 5.93
CA PHE A 108 0.32 7.48 5.08
C PHE A 108 -0.12 6.05 5.32
N PHE A 109 -0.48 5.31 4.28
CA PHE A 109 -0.81 3.90 4.40
C PHE A 109 0.36 3.06 3.89
N PRO A 110 0.83 2.04 4.63
CA PRO A 110 1.79 1.10 4.07
C PRO A 110 1.12 0.28 2.97
N VAL A 111 1.86 -0.03 1.91
CA VAL A 111 1.37 -0.83 0.80
C VAL A 111 1.79 -2.28 0.98
N ASN A 112 0.82 -3.14 1.25
CA ASN A 112 1.02 -4.58 1.18
C ASN A 112 1.09 -5.05 -0.28
N PHE A 113 2.28 -5.02 -0.88
CA PHE A 113 2.49 -5.37 -2.30
C PHE A 113 2.15 -6.82 -2.64
N SER A 114 2.27 -7.74 -1.67
CA SER A 114 1.82 -9.13 -1.82
C SER A 114 0.31 -9.19 -1.99
N ALA A 115 -0.44 -8.47 -1.12
CA ALA A 115 -1.89 -8.36 -1.24
C ALA A 115 -2.31 -7.67 -2.54
N LEU A 116 -1.65 -6.57 -2.90
CA LEU A 116 -1.90 -5.84 -4.14
C LEU A 116 -1.67 -6.71 -5.38
N SER A 117 -0.60 -7.52 -5.41
CA SER A 117 -0.29 -8.45 -6.51
C SER A 117 -1.37 -9.53 -6.66
N ASN A 118 -1.86 -10.08 -5.56
CA ASN A 118 -2.90 -11.10 -5.57
C ASN A 118 -4.25 -10.51 -5.98
N LEU A 119 -4.56 -9.31 -5.50
CA LEU A 119 -5.73 -8.54 -5.92
C LEU A 119 -5.70 -8.26 -7.43
N TYR A 120 -4.56 -7.81 -7.96
CA TYR A 120 -4.40 -7.54 -9.38
C TYR A 120 -4.63 -8.81 -10.23
N ARG A 121 -4.02 -9.94 -9.86
CA ARG A 121 -4.25 -11.24 -10.51
C ARG A 121 -5.72 -11.61 -10.51
N ALA A 122 -6.39 -11.47 -9.36
CA ALA A 122 -7.79 -11.84 -9.22
C ALA A 122 -8.72 -10.96 -10.09
N ILE A 123 -8.43 -9.65 -10.19
CA ILE A 123 -9.17 -8.73 -11.06
C ILE A 123 -9.00 -9.10 -12.53
N VAL A 124 -7.76 -9.38 -12.98
CA VAL A 124 -7.49 -9.80 -14.37
C VAL A 124 -8.21 -11.11 -14.69
N SER A 125 -8.08 -12.13 -13.83
CA SER A 125 -8.78 -13.41 -14.01
C SER A 125 -10.29 -13.23 -14.10
N ARG A 126 -10.88 -12.40 -13.23
CA ARG A 126 -12.32 -12.11 -13.26
C ARG A 126 -12.74 -11.41 -14.55
N ASN A 127 -11.95 -10.46 -15.05
CA ASN A 127 -12.29 -9.72 -16.27
C ASN A 127 -12.16 -10.61 -17.51
N ASN A 128 -11.19 -11.52 -17.56
CA ASN A 128 -11.08 -12.52 -18.63
C ASN A 128 -12.33 -13.42 -18.70
N LEU A 129 -12.87 -13.85 -17.55
CA LEU A 129 -14.10 -14.64 -17.49
C LEU A 129 -15.33 -13.87 -18.03
N ARG A 130 -15.32 -12.54 -17.96
CA ARG A 130 -16.45 -11.68 -18.37
C ARG A 130 -16.44 -11.29 -19.85
N GLN A 131 -15.28 -11.30 -20.51
CA GLN A 131 -15.16 -10.86 -21.91
C GLN A 131 -15.42 -11.97 -22.96
N GLY A 132 -15.64 -13.21 -22.53
CA GLY A 132 -16.00 -14.31 -23.44
C GLY A 132 -14.91 -14.66 -24.46
N PRO A 133 -15.21 -15.48 -25.49
CA PRO A 133 -14.20 -16.00 -26.43
C PRO A 133 -13.60 -14.97 -27.41
N LEU A 134 -14.07 -13.71 -27.41
CA LEU A 134 -13.88 -12.75 -28.51
C LEU A 134 -13.04 -11.51 -28.18
N GLY A 135 -12.42 -11.41 -27.02
CA GLY A 135 -11.56 -10.25 -26.74
C GLY A 135 -10.58 -10.51 -25.61
N LEU A 136 -9.31 -10.61 -25.97
CA LEU A 136 -8.13 -10.75 -25.10
C LEU A 136 -7.96 -12.14 -24.48
N GLY A 137 -7.58 -13.10 -25.34
CA GLY A 137 -7.19 -14.45 -24.93
C GLY A 137 -6.11 -14.46 -23.85
N ASP A 138 -6.25 -15.38 -22.89
CA ASP A 138 -5.25 -15.82 -21.90
C ASP A 138 -4.40 -14.71 -21.24
N ALA A 139 -4.94 -13.50 -21.08
CA ALA A 139 -4.23 -12.39 -20.48
C ALA A 139 -3.89 -12.72 -19.02
N ARG A 140 -2.60 -12.92 -18.72
CA ARG A 140 -2.14 -13.26 -17.37
C ARG A 140 -1.41 -12.08 -16.76
N ALA A 141 -1.86 -11.69 -15.56
CA ALA A 141 -1.11 -10.77 -14.72
C ALA A 141 0.14 -11.46 -14.18
N SER A 142 1.32 -10.91 -14.47
CA SER A 142 2.61 -11.36 -13.94
C SER A 142 3.29 -10.27 -13.10
N PRO A 143 2.67 -9.80 -12.00
CA PRO A 143 3.28 -8.78 -11.15
C PRO A 143 4.51 -9.36 -10.44
N THR A 144 5.55 -8.54 -10.33
CA THR A 144 6.78 -8.83 -9.59
C THR A 144 6.94 -7.76 -8.53
N VAL A 145 7.21 -8.18 -7.29
CA VAL A 145 7.44 -7.28 -6.15
C VAL A 145 8.92 -7.28 -5.83
N LEU A 146 9.51 -6.09 -5.73
CA LEU A 146 10.93 -5.90 -5.49
C LEU A 146 11.12 -4.75 -4.52
N LYS A 147 12.16 -4.84 -3.69
CA LYS A 147 12.65 -3.70 -2.92
C LYS A 147 13.24 -2.64 -3.83
N THR A 148 13.11 -1.36 -3.47
CA THR A 148 13.60 -0.24 -4.29
C THR A 148 15.05 -0.42 -4.67
N LYS A 149 15.91 -0.79 -3.71
CA LYS A 149 17.33 -1.07 -3.97
C LYS A 149 17.55 -2.10 -5.07
N ALA A 150 16.85 -3.24 -5.03
CA ALA A 150 16.99 -4.30 -6.03
C ALA A 150 16.50 -3.82 -7.41
N PHE A 151 15.42 -3.03 -7.44
CA PHE A 151 14.94 -2.41 -8.67
C PHE A 151 15.98 -1.44 -9.26
N MET A 152 16.54 -0.55 -8.43
CA MET A 152 17.54 0.41 -8.88
C MET A 152 18.81 -0.27 -9.39
N GLN A 153 19.30 -1.29 -8.69
CA GLN A 153 20.48 -2.05 -9.12
C GLN A 153 20.29 -2.72 -10.48
N GLN A 154 19.07 -3.18 -10.79
CA GLN A 154 18.79 -3.89 -12.02
C GLN A 154 18.51 -2.95 -13.21
N TRP A 155 17.78 -1.84 -13.00
CA TRP A 155 17.27 -1.01 -14.09
C TRP A 155 17.74 0.43 -14.09
N ALA A 156 18.28 0.96 -13.00
CA ALA A 156 18.80 2.32 -12.99
C ALA A 156 20.15 2.41 -13.71
N VAL A 157 20.47 3.62 -14.19
CA VAL A 157 21.73 3.91 -14.86
C VAL A 157 22.89 3.54 -13.94
N GLN A 158 23.83 2.73 -14.46
CA GLN A 158 25.00 2.24 -13.72
C GLN A 158 24.62 1.52 -12.41
N GLY A 159 23.48 0.83 -12.37
CA GLY A 159 23.04 0.09 -11.18
C GLY A 159 22.67 1.00 -10.00
N GLY A 160 22.28 2.25 -10.29
CA GLY A 160 21.94 3.25 -9.26
C GLY A 160 23.12 4.15 -8.88
N GLU A 161 24.35 3.88 -9.33
CA GLU A 161 25.51 4.73 -9.01
C GLU A 161 25.41 6.14 -9.58
N GLY A 162 24.54 6.36 -10.58
CA GLY A 162 24.26 7.69 -11.12
C GLY A 162 23.62 8.67 -10.13
N THR A 163 23.10 8.19 -8.98
CA THR A 163 22.51 9.03 -7.92
C THR A 163 23.41 9.22 -6.71
N ARG A 164 24.67 8.80 -6.80
CA ARG A 164 25.65 8.99 -5.74
C ARG A 164 26.00 10.48 -5.58
N THR A 165 25.92 10.98 -4.36
CA THR A 165 26.33 12.34 -3.99
C THR A 165 27.85 12.50 -4.04
N GLN A 166 28.33 13.74 -3.97
CA GLN A 166 29.77 14.06 -4.10
C GLN A 166 30.63 13.41 -3.01
N ASP A 167 30.07 13.21 -1.82
CA ASP A 167 30.71 12.56 -0.67
C ASP A 167 30.62 11.03 -0.70
N GLY A 168 30.02 10.45 -1.75
CA GLY A 168 29.99 9.00 -1.97
C GLY A 168 28.75 8.29 -1.42
N TYR A 169 27.85 9.00 -0.73
CA TYR A 169 26.57 8.47 -0.27
C TYR A 169 25.57 8.31 -1.42
N ASN A 170 24.69 7.31 -1.37
CA ASN A 170 23.68 7.11 -2.40
C ASN A 170 22.29 6.91 -1.78
N PRO A 171 21.45 7.96 -1.70
CA PRO A 171 20.17 7.87 -1.00
C PRO A 171 19.26 6.78 -1.56
N LEU A 172 19.30 6.51 -2.87
CA LEU A 172 18.48 5.47 -3.49
C LEU A 172 18.90 4.04 -3.12
N LEU A 173 20.16 3.83 -2.74
CA LEU A 173 20.71 2.51 -2.39
C LEU A 173 20.92 2.32 -0.89
N ASP A 174 21.05 3.42 -0.14
CA ASP A 174 21.47 3.41 1.26
C ASP A 174 20.31 3.68 2.23
N ASP A 175 19.34 4.53 1.90
CA ASP A 175 18.27 4.90 2.83
C ASP A 175 17.03 4.03 2.73
N PHE A 176 16.64 3.69 1.50
CA PHE A 176 15.33 3.08 1.26
C PHE A 176 15.43 1.56 1.34
N GLN A 177 15.02 1.03 2.50
CA GLN A 177 14.81 -0.41 2.70
C GLN A 177 13.50 -0.92 2.08
N ASN A 178 12.59 -0.01 1.74
CA ASN A 178 11.29 -0.30 1.14
C ASN A 178 11.39 -0.69 -0.33
#